data_AF-A0A6N9BA94-F1
#
_entry.id   AF-A0A6N9BA94-F1
#
_cell.length_a   1.000
_cell.length_b   1.000
_cell.length_c   1.000
_cell.angle_alpha   90.00
_cell.angle_beta   90.00
_cell.angle_gamma   90.00
#
_symmetry.space_group_name_H-M   'P 1'
#
loop_
_entity.id
_entity.type
_entity.pdbx_description
1 polymer ?
#
loop_
_entity_poly.entity_id
_entity_poly.type
_entity_poly.pdbx_seq_one_letter_code
_entity_poly.pdbx_strand_id
1 'polypeptide(L)'
;MRRGAAAAEAAGVVRLAHDEETLDDRSLYRSLGALISEFPEIVAVAREAVRAGEAVVFGAPNVLRGGSHTGSPGAADMVGKGLCTVLASDYYYPAMLLAPFRLAEDGILPLEEAWPLVSANPARAAGLDDRGTLAEGARADILLVDPSGPVPRPAAALAGGRLLRFGIG
;
A
#
# COMPACT_ATOMS: atom_id res chain seq x y z
N MET A 1 -5.25 -22.82 -8.96
CA MET A 1 -4.14 -22.08 -8.32
C MET A 1 -2.76 -22.48 -8.84
N ARG A 2 -2.27 -23.74 -8.68
CA ARG A 2 -0.90 -24.15 -9.08
C ARG A 2 -0.48 -23.82 -10.53
N ARG A 3 -1.37 -24.04 -11.52
CA ARG A 3 -1.09 -23.69 -12.93
C ARG A 3 -0.90 -22.18 -13.14
N GLY A 4 -1.73 -21.36 -12.49
CA GLY A 4 -1.63 -19.90 -12.56
C GLY A 4 -0.35 -19.39 -11.88
N ALA A 5 0.00 -19.95 -10.72
CA ALA A 5 1.24 -19.63 -10.04
C ALA A 5 2.48 -19.96 -10.88
N ALA A 6 2.52 -21.14 -11.52
CA ALA A 6 3.62 -21.54 -12.39
C ALA A 6 3.72 -20.63 -13.64
N ALA A 7 2.59 -20.23 -14.22
CA ALA A 7 2.59 -19.30 -15.36
C ALA A 7 3.11 -17.91 -14.96
N ALA A 8 2.69 -17.40 -13.80
CA ALA A 8 3.16 -16.11 -13.29
C ALA A 8 4.68 -16.15 -12.96
N GLU A 9 5.16 -17.24 -12.38
CA GLU A 9 6.59 -17.46 -12.15
C GLU A 9 7.39 -17.48 -13.46
N ALA A 10 6.93 -18.24 -14.47
CA ALA A 10 7.57 -18.28 -15.78
C ALA A 10 7.59 -16.91 -16.49
N ALA A 11 6.62 -16.05 -16.19
CA ALA A 11 6.52 -14.69 -16.73
C ALA A 11 7.25 -13.63 -15.87
N GLY A 12 7.82 -14.01 -14.71
CA GLY A 12 8.45 -13.06 -13.79
C GLY A 12 7.48 -12.07 -13.15
N VAL A 13 6.19 -12.43 -13.03
CA VAL A 13 5.15 -11.55 -12.51
C VAL A 13 4.98 -11.75 -11.00
N VAL A 14 4.90 -10.64 -10.28
CA VAL A 14 4.59 -10.62 -8.84
C VAL A 14 3.20 -11.20 -8.59
N ARG A 15 3.08 -11.98 -7.52
CA ARG A 15 1.85 -12.65 -7.11
C ARG A 15 1.41 -12.14 -5.75
N LEU A 16 0.11 -12.00 -5.59
CA LEU A 16 -0.54 -11.68 -4.32
C LEU A 16 -1.64 -12.70 -4.02
N ALA A 17 -1.97 -12.83 -2.75
CA ALA A 17 -3.16 -13.53 -2.26
C ALA A 17 -4.18 -12.48 -1.81
N HIS A 18 -5.47 -12.80 -1.94
CA HIS A 18 -6.58 -11.92 -1.59
C HIS A 18 -7.49 -12.63 -0.58
N ASP A 19 -8.05 -11.88 0.36
CA ASP A 19 -9.06 -12.33 1.33
C ASP A 19 -8.68 -13.64 2.05
N GLU A 20 -7.50 -13.64 2.66
CA GLU A 20 -7.01 -14.80 3.40
C GLU A 20 -7.71 -14.92 4.77
N GLU A 21 -8.49 -16.00 4.94
CA GLU A 21 -9.30 -16.26 6.13
C GLU A 21 -8.53 -17.00 7.23
N THR A 22 -7.52 -17.78 6.85
CA THR A 22 -6.77 -18.66 7.77
C THR A 22 -5.26 -18.61 7.59
N LEU A 23 -4.51 -19.06 8.60
CA LEU A 23 -3.05 -19.24 8.49
C LEU A 23 -2.66 -20.35 7.50
N ASP A 24 -3.56 -21.30 7.26
CA ASP A 24 -3.38 -22.34 6.25
C ASP A 24 -3.46 -21.75 4.83
N ASP A 25 -4.36 -20.79 4.60
CA ASP A 25 -4.41 -20.02 3.34
C ASP A 25 -3.09 -19.29 3.12
N ARG A 26 -2.61 -18.56 4.14
CA ARG A 26 -1.33 -17.84 4.06
C ARG A 26 -0.17 -18.77 3.74
N SER A 27 -0.10 -19.91 4.40
CA SER A 27 0.93 -20.92 4.16
C SER A 27 0.83 -21.52 2.75
N LEU A 28 -0.39 -21.78 2.28
CA LEU A 28 -0.66 -22.27 0.92
C LEU A 28 -0.22 -21.26 -0.13
N TYR A 29 -0.66 -20.00 -0.03
CA TYR A 29 -0.33 -18.97 -1.02
C TYR A 29 1.14 -18.61 -1.04
N ARG A 30 1.80 -18.59 0.13
CA ARG A 30 3.25 -18.47 0.22
C ARG A 30 3.97 -19.61 -0.50
N SER A 31 3.50 -20.85 -0.35
CA SER A 31 4.06 -22.01 -1.08
C SER A 31 3.91 -21.90 -2.60
N LEU A 32 2.97 -21.06 -3.06
CA LEU A 32 2.75 -20.72 -4.46
C LEU A 32 3.50 -19.44 -4.90
N GLY A 33 4.36 -18.90 -4.04
CA GLY A 33 5.19 -17.72 -4.28
C GLY A 33 4.43 -16.39 -4.32
N ALA A 34 3.21 -16.32 -3.77
CA ALA A 34 2.55 -15.04 -3.52
C ALA A 34 3.13 -14.45 -2.23
N LEU A 35 4.01 -13.45 -2.33
CA LEU A 35 4.68 -12.82 -1.18
C LEU A 35 4.01 -11.50 -0.73
N ILE A 36 2.77 -11.31 -1.17
CA ILE A 36 1.91 -10.19 -0.81
C ILE A 36 0.60 -10.78 -0.29
N SER A 37 0.21 -10.38 0.91
CA SER A 37 -1.08 -10.66 1.54
C SER A 37 -1.96 -9.44 1.37
N GLU A 38 -2.95 -9.52 0.49
CA GLU A 38 -3.89 -8.44 0.19
C GLU A 38 -5.18 -8.67 0.97
N PHE A 39 -5.63 -7.64 1.71
CA PHE A 39 -6.86 -7.65 2.49
C PHE A 39 -7.04 -8.91 3.37
N PRO A 40 -6.07 -9.28 4.23
CA PRO A 40 -6.24 -10.43 5.11
C PRO A 40 -7.45 -10.23 6.03
N GLU A 41 -8.34 -11.22 6.08
CA GLU A 41 -9.60 -11.10 6.81
C GLU A 41 -9.42 -11.19 8.33
N ILE A 42 -8.32 -11.80 8.79
CA ILE A 42 -7.99 -11.91 10.21
C ILE A 42 -6.61 -11.32 10.55
N VAL A 43 -6.52 -10.70 11.72
CA VAL A 43 -5.28 -10.06 12.22
C VAL A 43 -4.11 -11.06 12.30
N ALA A 44 -4.39 -12.33 12.55
CA ALA A 44 -3.36 -13.37 12.64
C ALA A 44 -2.62 -13.55 11.30
N VAL A 45 -3.33 -13.48 10.17
CA VAL A 45 -2.72 -13.60 8.84
C VAL A 45 -1.83 -12.41 8.54
N ALA A 46 -2.33 -11.18 8.75
CA ALA A 46 -1.53 -9.96 8.57
C ALA A 46 -0.24 -9.99 9.42
N ARG A 47 -0.35 -10.44 10.67
CA ARG A 47 0.80 -10.58 11.58
C ARG A 47 1.79 -11.63 11.11
N GLU A 48 1.32 -12.76 10.61
CA GLU A 48 2.17 -13.80 10.06
C GLU A 48 2.89 -13.33 8.80
N ALA A 49 2.19 -12.64 7.90
CA ALA A 49 2.79 -12.07 6.70
C ALA A 49 3.90 -11.06 7.02
N VAL A 50 3.63 -10.08 7.91
CA VAL A 50 4.66 -9.12 8.35
C VAL A 50 5.85 -9.82 9.01
N ARG A 51 5.63 -10.82 9.86
CA ARG A 51 6.72 -11.61 10.48
C ARG A 51 7.59 -12.33 9.45
N ALA A 52 6.99 -12.79 8.35
CA ALA A 52 7.68 -13.43 7.24
C ALA A 52 8.38 -12.43 6.30
N GLY A 53 8.27 -11.12 6.54
CA GLY A 53 8.83 -10.07 5.68
C GLY A 53 8.02 -9.85 4.40
N GLU A 54 6.77 -10.30 4.37
CA GLU A 54 5.85 -10.16 3.23
C GLU A 54 5.13 -8.81 3.28
N ALA A 55 4.73 -8.31 2.11
CA ALA A 55 3.92 -7.10 2.06
C ALA A 55 2.48 -7.41 2.47
N VAL A 56 1.90 -6.56 3.31
CA VAL A 56 0.48 -6.60 3.66
C VAL A 56 -0.22 -5.36 3.13
N VAL A 57 -1.24 -5.56 2.31
CA VAL A 57 -1.98 -4.52 1.61
C VAL A 57 -3.35 -4.32 2.25
N PHE A 58 -3.69 -3.07 2.56
CA PHE A 58 -5.05 -2.65 2.87
C PHE A 58 -5.49 -1.51 1.95
N GLY A 59 -6.80 -1.28 1.86
CA GLY A 59 -7.37 -0.19 1.07
C GLY A 59 -7.17 1.16 1.78
N ALA A 60 -6.53 2.11 1.09
CA ALA A 60 -6.46 3.51 1.51
C ALA A 60 -7.84 4.13 1.82
N PRO A 61 -8.93 3.83 1.08
CA PRO A 61 -10.26 4.36 1.40
C PRO A 61 -10.76 3.93 2.80
N ASN A 62 -10.33 2.75 3.29
CA ASN A 62 -10.71 2.25 4.60
C ASN A 62 -9.99 2.96 5.76
N VAL A 63 -8.89 3.67 5.49
CA VAL A 63 -8.29 4.62 6.44
C VAL A 63 -9.20 5.83 6.61
N LEU A 64 -9.71 6.38 5.50
CA LEU A 64 -10.55 7.59 5.51
C LEU A 64 -11.92 7.36 6.15
N ARG A 65 -12.46 6.15 6.04
CA ARG A 65 -13.80 5.81 6.57
C ARG A 65 -13.84 5.74 8.11
N GLY A 66 -12.71 5.58 8.79
CA GLY A 66 -12.65 5.50 10.25
C GLY A 66 -13.21 4.21 10.87
N GLY A 67 -13.39 3.12 10.09
CA GLY A 67 -13.86 1.84 10.60
C GLY A 67 -14.18 0.79 9.52
N SER A 68 -14.33 -0.48 9.96
CA SER A 68 -14.85 -1.60 9.17
C SER A 68 -16.30 -1.89 9.57
N HIS A 69 -17.22 -1.94 8.59
CA HIS A 69 -18.63 -2.27 8.84
C HIS A 69 -18.93 -3.78 8.85
N THR A 70 -17.92 -4.63 8.60
CA THR A 70 -18.09 -6.08 8.33
C THR A 70 -17.35 -7.00 9.31
N GLY A 71 -16.74 -6.46 10.37
CA GLY A 71 -15.97 -7.26 11.34
C GLY A 71 -14.51 -7.55 10.93
N SER A 72 -14.14 -7.24 9.69
CA SER A 72 -12.74 -7.30 9.20
C SER A 72 -11.87 -6.22 9.87
N PRO A 73 -10.53 -6.39 9.97
CA PRO A 73 -9.65 -5.42 10.60
C PRO A 73 -9.72 -4.04 9.94
N GLY A 74 -9.79 -2.98 10.74
CA GLY A 74 -9.78 -1.61 10.23
C GLY A 74 -8.39 -1.22 9.72
N ALA A 75 -8.29 -0.66 8.50
CA ALA A 75 -6.99 -0.33 7.89
C ALA A 75 -6.13 0.60 8.77
N ALA A 76 -6.73 1.63 9.37
CA ALA A 76 -6.05 2.55 10.29
C ALA A 76 -5.49 1.84 11.54
N ASP A 77 -6.25 0.92 12.13
CA ASP A 77 -5.82 0.10 13.28
C ASP A 77 -4.68 -0.85 12.90
N MET A 78 -4.76 -1.46 11.71
CA MET A 78 -3.70 -2.32 11.20
C MET A 78 -2.41 -1.55 10.92
N VAL A 79 -2.51 -0.33 10.40
CA VAL A 79 -1.37 0.59 10.26
C VAL A 79 -0.76 0.89 11.63
N GLY A 80 -1.56 1.32 12.61
CA GLY A 80 -1.07 1.62 13.97
C GLY A 80 -0.43 0.43 14.69
N LYS A 81 -0.81 -0.80 14.32
CA LYS A 81 -0.21 -2.05 14.81
C LYS A 81 1.03 -2.51 14.04
N GLY A 82 1.44 -1.79 12.99
CA GLY A 82 2.51 -2.21 12.08
C GLY A 82 2.18 -3.45 11.25
N LEU A 83 0.88 -3.71 11.03
CA LEU A 83 0.36 -4.88 10.32
C LEU A 83 -0.14 -4.55 8.90
N CYS A 84 0.04 -3.31 8.45
CA CYS A 84 -0.21 -2.86 7.10
C CYS A 84 1.08 -2.21 6.59
N THR A 85 1.64 -2.72 5.49
CA THR A 85 2.88 -2.18 4.90
C THR A 85 2.62 -1.40 3.62
N VAL A 86 1.47 -1.63 2.97
CA VAL A 86 1.08 -1.00 1.71
C VAL A 86 -0.38 -0.57 1.78
N LEU A 87 -0.67 0.62 1.28
CA LEU A 87 -2.02 1.10 1.03
C LEU A 87 -2.28 1.13 -0.49
N ALA A 88 -3.39 0.54 -0.90
CA ALA A 88 -3.85 0.52 -2.29
C ALA A 88 -5.07 1.43 -2.48
N SER A 89 -5.28 1.93 -3.71
CA SER A 89 -6.43 2.80 -4.02
C SER A 89 -7.77 2.14 -3.79
N ASP A 90 -7.82 0.82 -3.95
CA ASP A 90 -9.06 0.05 -3.92
C ASP A 90 -10.12 0.72 -4.82
N TYR A 91 -11.36 0.85 -4.36
CA TYR A 91 -12.47 1.47 -5.08
C TYR A 91 -12.42 3.01 -5.18
N TYR A 92 -11.42 3.70 -4.59
CA TYR A 92 -11.39 5.18 -4.56
C TYR A 92 -9.96 5.75 -4.67
N TYR A 93 -9.52 6.02 -5.90
CA TYR A 93 -8.16 6.50 -6.20
C TYR A 93 -7.69 7.76 -5.45
N PRO A 94 -8.53 8.77 -5.12
CA PRO A 94 -8.07 9.93 -4.35
C PRO A 94 -7.56 9.56 -2.96
N ALA A 95 -7.98 8.42 -2.40
CA ALA A 95 -7.54 7.99 -1.08
C ALA A 95 -6.03 7.76 -0.98
N MET A 96 -5.33 7.47 -2.08
CA MET A 96 -3.88 7.29 -2.07
C MET A 96 -3.14 8.52 -1.54
N LEU A 97 -3.60 9.72 -1.92
CA LEU A 97 -3.02 10.96 -1.40
C LEU A 97 -3.55 11.27 0.00
N LEU A 98 -4.84 11.06 0.24
CA LEU A 98 -5.48 11.51 1.48
C LEU A 98 -5.08 10.65 2.69
N ALA A 99 -4.91 9.33 2.53
CA ALA A 99 -4.72 8.41 3.64
C ALA A 99 -3.47 8.68 4.50
N PRO A 100 -2.26 8.94 3.93
CA PRO A 100 -1.09 9.27 4.75
C PRO A 100 -1.27 10.55 5.58
N PHE A 101 -1.91 11.58 5.01
CA PHE A 101 -2.22 12.81 5.75
C PHE A 101 -3.24 12.57 6.85
N ARG A 102 -4.27 11.75 6.58
CA ARG A 102 -5.27 11.38 7.60
C ARG A 102 -4.66 10.60 8.76
N LEU A 103 -3.75 9.65 8.48
CA LEU A 103 -3.02 8.90 9.51
C LEU A 103 -2.19 9.82 10.42
N ALA A 104 -1.57 10.84 9.84
CA ALA A 104 -0.81 11.86 10.57
C ALA A 104 -1.71 12.77 11.41
N GLU A 105 -2.82 13.23 10.84
CA GLU A 105 -3.81 14.04 11.56
C GLU A 105 -4.42 13.29 12.76
N ASP A 106 -4.69 11.99 12.60
CA ASP A 106 -5.23 11.12 13.65
C ASP A 106 -4.18 10.67 14.68
N GLY A 107 -2.91 11.05 14.51
CA GLY A 107 -1.83 10.68 15.42
C GLY A 107 -1.48 9.19 15.40
N ILE A 108 -1.82 8.47 14.33
CA ILE A 108 -1.54 7.04 14.19
C ILE A 108 -0.08 6.81 13.78
N LEU A 109 0.40 7.57 12.80
CA LEU A 109 1.79 7.60 12.36
C LEU A 109 2.16 9.02 11.93
N PRO A 110 3.40 9.48 12.15
CA PRO A 110 3.84 10.73 11.54
C PRO A 110 3.91 10.60 10.01
N LEU A 111 3.81 11.72 9.29
CA LEU A 111 3.63 11.71 7.83
C LEU A 111 4.78 11.01 7.10
N GLU A 112 6.01 11.18 7.58
CA GLU A 112 7.22 10.55 7.05
C GLU A 112 7.21 9.01 7.17
N GLU A 113 6.50 8.46 8.15
CA GLU A 113 6.31 7.02 8.34
C GLU A 113 5.07 6.51 7.59
N ALA A 114 4.05 7.35 7.42
CA ALA A 114 2.84 7.03 6.68
C ALA A 114 3.05 7.06 5.15
N TRP A 115 3.89 7.97 4.64
CA TRP A 115 4.12 8.14 3.19
C TRP A 115 4.69 6.91 2.47
N PRO A 116 5.64 6.14 3.05
CA PRO A 116 6.12 4.89 2.48
C PRO A 116 5.01 3.88 2.15
N LEU A 117 3.88 3.89 2.89
CA LEU A 117 2.75 2.98 2.65
C LEU A 117 2.16 3.13 1.24
N VAL A 118 2.25 4.32 0.63
CA VAL A 118 1.70 4.62 -0.71
C VAL A 118 2.79 4.88 -1.76
N SER A 119 4.07 4.75 -1.40
CA SER A 119 5.22 5.09 -2.26
C SER A 119 6.29 3.99 -2.29
N ALA A 120 7.26 4.04 -1.38
CA ALA A 120 8.40 3.12 -1.38
C ALA A 120 8.00 1.65 -1.17
N ASN A 121 7.02 1.38 -0.30
CA ASN A 121 6.62 0.01 0.01
C ASN A 121 5.88 -0.67 -1.14
N PRO A 122 4.88 -0.07 -1.82
CA PRO A 122 4.28 -0.68 -3.00
C PRO A 122 5.27 -0.85 -4.16
N ALA A 123 6.22 0.07 -4.34
CA ALA A 123 7.28 -0.08 -5.34
C ALA A 123 8.14 -1.33 -5.06
N ARG A 124 8.60 -1.49 -3.82
CA ARG A 124 9.36 -2.68 -3.37
C ARG A 124 8.55 -3.97 -3.50
N ALA A 125 7.28 -3.96 -3.09
CA ALA A 125 6.41 -5.12 -3.20
C ALA A 125 6.20 -5.55 -4.65
N ALA A 126 6.17 -4.59 -5.58
CA ALA A 126 6.08 -4.83 -7.02
C ALA A 126 7.43 -5.16 -7.69
N GLY A 127 8.54 -5.21 -6.95
CA GLY A 127 9.89 -5.43 -7.51
C GLY A 127 10.42 -4.26 -8.34
N LEU A 128 9.95 -3.04 -8.06
CA LEU A 128 10.36 -1.81 -8.74
C LEU A 128 11.35 -1.03 -7.87
N ASP A 129 12.64 -1.32 -8.06
CA ASP A 129 13.73 -0.72 -7.26
C ASP A 129 14.13 0.69 -7.74
N ASP A 130 13.59 1.14 -8.87
CA ASP A 130 13.92 2.42 -9.51
C ASP A 130 12.97 3.56 -9.10
N ARG A 131 12.01 3.37 -8.18
CA ARG A 131 10.99 4.40 -7.87
C ARG A 131 10.43 4.32 -6.46
N GLY A 132 9.57 5.27 -6.11
CA GLY A 132 8.87 5.33 -4.82
C GLY A 132 9.66 6.04 -3.71
N THR A 133 10.86 6.53 -3.99
CA THR A 133 11.69 7.31 -3.06
C THR A 133 12.40 8.44 -3.81
N LEU A 134 12.62 9.57 -3.14
CA LEU A 134 13.43 10.67 -3.67
C LEU A 134 14.90 10.37 -3.40
N ALA A 135 15.60 9.80 -4.37
CA ALA A 135 17.01 9.46 -4.29
C ALA A 135 17.69 9.66 -5.65
N GLU A 136 19.01 9.88 -5.63
CA GLU A 136 19.81 9.90 -6.86
C GLU A 136 19.68 8.56 -7.60
N GLY A 137 19.55 8.62 -8.93
CA GLY A 137 19.35 7.43 -9.77
C GLY A 137 17.92 6.88 -9.82
N ALA A 138 17.04 7.29 -8.91
CA ALA A 138 15.63 6.92 -8.98
C ALA A 138 14.89 7.68 -10.09
N ARG A 139 13.84 7.06 -10.64
CA ARG A 139 12.90 7.67 -11.57
C ARG A 139 12.28 8.91 -10.94
N ALA A 140 12.31 10.02 -11.67
CA ALA A 140 11.76 11.31 -11.23
C ALA A 140 10.22 11.35 -11.32
N ASP A 141 9.56 10.49 -10.54
CA ASP A 141 8.12 10.53 -10.25
C ASP A 141 7.91 11.34 -8.97
N ILE A 142 7.51 12.61 -9.11
CA ILE A 142 7.50 13.58 -8.01
C ILE A 142 6.10 14.20 -7.90
N LEU A 143 5.58 14.25 -6.68
CA LEU A 143 4.36 14.96 -6.34
C LEU A 143 4.70 16.10 -5.37
N LEU A 144 4.40 17.33 -5.75
CA LEU A 144 4.42 18.46 -4.84
C LEU A 144 3.02 18.64 -4.28
N VAL A 145 2.88 18.67 -2.96
CA VAL A 145 1.60 18.74 -2.26
C VAL A 145 1.56 20.00 -1.40
N ASP A 146 0.47 20.76 -1.50
CA ASP A 146 0.12 21.84 -0.59
C ASP A 146 -0.80 21.27 0.52
N PRO A 147 -0.33 21.18 1.76
CA PRO A 147 -1.11 20.67 2.88
C PRO A 147 -1.88 21.76 3.65
N SER A 148 -1.83 23.03 3.22
CA SER A 148 -2.39 24.15 4.01
C SER A 148 -3.92 24.22 4.02
N GLY A 149 -4.57 23.52 3.09
CA GLY A 149 -6.02 23.46 2.98
C GLY A 149 -6.66 22.38 3.87
N PRO A 150 -8.00 22.30 3.88
CA PRO A 150 -8.73 21.25 4.62
C PRO A 150 -8.48 19.84 4.07
N VAL A 151 -7.98 19.73 2.84
CA VAL A 151 -7.49 18.50 2.23
C VAL A 151 -6.16 18.79 1.52
N PRO A 152 -5.20 17.86 1.54
CA PRO A 152 -3.94 18.04 0.82
C PRO A 152 -4.19 18.09 -0.70
N ARG A 153 -3.57 19.05 -1.38
CA ARG A 153 -3.78 19.29 -2.81
C ARG A 153 -2.49 19.13 -3.61
N PRO A 154 -2.49 18.38 -4.72
CA PRO A 154 -1.37 18.39 -5.65
C PRO A 154 -1.15 19.79 -6.25
N ALA A 155 0.02 20.38 -5.99
CA ALA A 155 0.46 21.61 -6.61
C ALA A 155 1.24 21.35 -7.92
N ALA A 156 1.95 20.22 -8.01
CA ALA A 156 2.62 19.77 -9.22
C ALA A 156 2.77 18.25 -9.26
N ALA A 157 2.80 17.67 -10.46
CA ALA A 157 3.08 16.25 -10.66
C ALA A 157 4.06 16.07 -11.83
N LEU A 158 5.08 15.26 -11.61
CA LEU A 158 6.07 14.84 -12.59
C LEU A 158 6.04 13.31 -12.69
N ALA A 159 6.18 12.78 -13.91
CA ALA A 159 6.38 11.35 -14.13
C ALA A 159 7.57 11.14 -15.07
N GLY A 160 8.56 10.39 -14.62
CA GLY A 160 9.83 10.20 -15.34
C GLY A 160 10.51 11.52 -15.71
N GLY A 161 10.44 12.52 -14.84
CA GLY A 161 11.02 13.85 -15.06
C GLY A 161 10.20 14.77 -15.96
N ARG A 162 9.08 14.29 -16.54
CA ARG A 162 8.18 15.11 -17.34
C ARG A 162 7.10 15.74 -16.46
N LEU A 163 7.01 17.06 -16.47
CA LEU A 163 5.92 17.80 -15.83
C LEU A 163 4.58 17.45 -16.49
N LEU A 164 3.67 16.87 -15.71
CA LEU A 164 2.32 16.50 -16.16
C LEU A 164 1.29 17.57 -15.76
N ARG A 165 1.48 18.18 -14.58
CA ARG A 165 0.59 19.18 -14.02
C ARG A 165 1.38 20.18 -13.18
N PHE A 166 0.98 21.46 -13.26
CA PHE A 166 1.47 22.53 -12.40
C PHE A 166 0.33 23.52 -12.10
N GLY A 167 0.18 23.89 -10.83
CA GLY A 167 -0.85 24.81 -10.36
C GLY A 167 -1.98 24.15 -9.56
N ILE A 168 -2.54 24.93 -8.64
CA ILE A 168 -3.68 24.61 -7.77
C ILE A 168 -5.01 24.93 -8.47
N GLY A 169 -5.21 24.38 -9.67
CA GLY A 169 -6.45 24.52 -10.46
C GLY A 169 -7.51 23.46 -10.16
#